data_AF-A0A3D4XD14-F1
#
_entry.id   AF-A0A3D4XD14-F1
#
_cell.length_a   1.000
_cell.length_b   1.000
_cell.length_c   1.000
_cell.angle_alpha   90.00
_cell.angle_beta   90.00
_cell.angle_gamma   90.00
#
_symmetry.space_group_name_H-M   'P 1'
#
loop_
_entity.id
_entity.type
_entity.pdbx_description
1 polymer ?
#
loop_
_entity_poly.entity_id
_entity_poly.type
_entity_poly.pdbx_seq_one_letter_code
_entity_poly.pdbx_strand_id
1 'polypeptide(L)' 'MEEKEVFYNGFCRAQNQGRMVACVYVKEGEAWRVDEADCAYEKCPNREACEIARQIRAGEREAGWK' A
#
# COMPACT_ATOMS: atom_id res chain seq x y z
N MET A 1 8.51 -11.87 -14.39
CA MET A 1 8.00 -11.45 -13.08
C MET A 1 8.43 -10.00 -12.93
N GLU A 2 7.46 -9.10 -12.88
CA GLU A 2 7.69 -7.65 -12.81
C GLU A 2 7.22 -7.19 -11.42
N GLU A 3 8.08 -6.46 -10.72
CA GLU A 3 7.82 -5.98 -9.36
C GLU A 3 8.02 -4.47 -9.30
N LYS A 4 7.21 -3.79 -8.49
CA LYS A 4 7.27 -2.33 -8.30
C LYS A 4 7.17 -2.01 -6.81
N GLU A 5 8.20 -1.35 -6.29
CA GLU A 5 8.18 -0.80 -4.93
C GLU A 5 7.67 0.65 -4.96
N VAL A 6 6.71 0.96 -4.09
CA VAL A 6 6.12 2.28 -3.93
C VAL A 6 6.12 2.67 -2.46
N PHE A 7 6.52 3.90 -2.17
CA PHE A 7 6.51 4.45 -0.82
C PHE A 7 5.26 5.31 -0.61
N TYR A 8 4.48 4.97 0.40
CA TYR A 8 3.30 5.72 0.81
C TYR A 8 3.54 6.37 2.17
N ASN A 9 3.18 7.65 2.29
CA ASN A 9 3.33 8.39 3.54
C ASN A 9 1.96 8.80 4.10
N GLY A 10 1.88 8.84 5.43
CA GLY A 10 0.67 9.30 6.11
C GLY A 10 0.76 9.17 7.63
N PHE A 11 -0.23 9.71 8.32
CA PHE A 11 -0.33 9.58 9.78
C PHE A 11 -0.88 8.20 10.17
N CYS A 12 -0.11 7.45 10.95
CA CYS A 12 -0.51 6.15 11.47
C CYS A 12 -1.11 6.28 12.87
N ARG A 13 -2.43 6.12 12.98
CA ARG A 13 -3.14 6.13 14.27
C ARG A 13 -2.67 5.04 15.22
N ALA A 14 -2.28 3.88 14.72
CA ALA A 14 -1.82 2.76 15.55
C ALA A 14 -0.47 3.05 16.24
N GLN A 15 0.37 3.90 15.64
CA GLN A 15 1.69 4.27 16.15
C GLN A 15 1.73 5.73 16.64
N ASN A 16 0.61 6.46 16.52
CA ASN A 16 0.46 7.88 16.83
C ASN A 16 1.57 8.78 16.25
N GLN A 17 2.01 8.51 15.01
CA GLN A 17 3.09 9.24 14.35
C GLN A 17 2.97 9.20 12.82
N GLY A 18 3.68 10.09 12.14
CA GLY A 18 3.90 10.01 10.70
C GLY A 18 4.72 8.76 10.35
N ARG A 19 4.32 8.05 9.29
CA ARG A 19 4.99 6.86 8.78
C ARG A 19 5.18 6.97 7.27
N MET A 20 6.29 6.44 6.79
CA MET A 20 6.48 6.04 5.40
C MET A 20 6.38 4.51 5.37
N VAL A 21 5.66 3.95 4.40
CA VAL A 21 5.42 2.52 4.24
C VAL A 21 5.86 2.13 2.83
N ALA A 22 6.81 1.22 2.73
CA ALA A 22 7.15 0.55 1.48
C ALA A 22 6.06 -0.48 1.14
N CYS A 23 5.63 -0.51 -0.11
CA CYS A 23 4.67 -1.46 -0.64
C CYS A 23 5.21 -2.04 -1.95
N VAL A 24 5.33 -3.36 -2.01
CA VAL A 24 5.75 -4.11 -3.19
C VAL A 24 4.51 -4.63 -3.90
N TYR A 25 4.42 -4.33 -5.19
CA TYR A 25 3.42 -4.88 -6.09
C TYR A 25 4.08 -5.87 -7.04
N VAL A 26 3.42 -7.00 -7.28
CA VAL A 26 3.82 -7.97 -8.31
C VAL A 26 2.80 -7.97 -9.44
N LYS A 27 3.29 -8.08 -10.68
CA LYS A 27 2.43 -8.19 -11.86
C LYS A 27 2.12 -9.65 -12.17
N GLU A 28 0.84 -9.99 -12.13
CA GLU A 28 0.29 -11.29 -12.50
C GLU A 28 -0.58 -11.15 -13.75
N GLY A 29 0.00 -11.46 -14.91
CA GLY A 29 -0.64 -11.22 -16.21
C GLY A 29 -0.76 -9.71 -16.48
N GLU A 30 -1.98 -9.21 -16.58
CA GLU A 30 -2.28 -7.78 -16.78
C GLU A 30 -2.63 -7.05 -15.48
N ALA A 31 -2.80 -7.79 -14.37
CA ALA A 31 -3.18 -7.23 -13.08
C ALA A 31 -1.95 -7.06 -12.18
N TRP A 32 -1.99 -6.03 -11.34
CA TRP A 32 -1.04 -5.85 -10.26
C TRP A 32 -1.73 -6.18 -8.94
N ARG A 33 -1.01 -6.87 -8.06
CA ARG A 33 -1.47 -7.13 -6.69
C ARG A 33 -0.39 -6.74 -5.69
N VAL A 34 -0.80 -6.40 -4.47
CA VAL A 34 0.17 -6.26 -3.37
C VAL A 34 0.77 -7.63 -3.08
N ASP A 35 2.09 -7.65 -2.94
CA ASP A 35 2.85 -8.80 -2.46
C ASP A 35 3.30 -8.58 -1.02
N GLU A 36 3.91 -7.42 -0.75
CA GLU A 36 4.37 -7.03 0.58
C GLU A 36 4.02 -5.57 0.89
N ALA A 37 3.74 -5.29 2.16
CA ALA A 37 3.64 -3.92 2.67
C ALA A 37 4.25 -3.83 4.07
N ASP A 38 5.09 -2.82 4.33
CA ASP A 38 5.68 -2.55 5.64
C ASP A 38 4.68 -1.89 6.62
N CYS A 39 3.45 -2.40 6.63
CA CYS A 39 2.47 -2.24 7.69
C CYS A 39 1.34 -3.25 7.55
N ALA A 40 0.63 -3.53 8.63
CA ALA A 40 -0.53 -4.41 8.62
C ALA A 40 -1.82 -3.74 8.09
N TYR A 41 -1.78 -3.00 6.98
CA TYR A 41 -2.91 -2.19 6.51
C TYR A 41 -4.21 -3.00 6.30
N GLU A 42 -4.10 -4.26 5.88
CA GLU A 42 -5.26 -5.14 5.69
C GLU A 42 -5.99 -5.47 7.00
N LYS A 43 -5.23 -5.67 8.08
CA LYS A 43 -5.74 -6.12 9.39
C LYS A 43 -5.79 -5.01 10.43
N CYS A 44 -5.35 -3.80 10.09
CA CYS A 44 -5.32 -2.67 11.00
C CYS A 44 -6.75 -2.27 11.39
N PRO A 45 -7.06 -2.09 12.70
CA PRO A 45 -8.38 -1.64 13.14
C PRO A 45 -8.73 -0.23 12.61
N ASN A 46 -7.73 0.55 12.22
CA ASN A 46 -7.89 1.89 11.67
C ASN A 46 -7.98 1.91 10.13
N ARG A 47 -7.98 0.75 9.45
CA ARG A 47 -7.81 0.65 7.99
C ARG A 47 -8.80 1.47 7.18
N GLU A 48 -10.06 1.56 7.63
CA GLU A 48 -11.13 2.28 6.92
C GLU A 48 -10.88 3.80 6.88
N ALA A 49 -10.18 4.34 7.88
CA ALA A 49 -9.83 5.76 7.96
C ALA A 49 -8.33 6.01 7.72
N CYS A 50 -7.57 4.99 7.32
CA CYS A 50 -6.12 5.07 7.14
C CYS A 50 -5.80 5.56 5.72
N GLU A 51 -5.08 6.68 5.64
CA GLU A 51 -4.70 7.27 4.36
C GLU A 51 -3.76 6.35 3.55
N ILE A 52 -2.76 5.74 4.23
CA ILE A 52 -1.83 4.80 3.60
C ILE A 52 -2.59 3.59 3.03
N ALA A 53 -3.56 3.03 3.77
CA ALA A 53 -4.38 1.92 3.29
C ALA A 53 -5.21 2.31 2.04
N ARG A 54 -5.74 3.55 2.00
CA ARG A 54 -6.44 4.08 0.83
C ARG A 54 -5.50 4.22 -0.38
N GLN A 55 -4.28 4.71 -0.17
CA GLN A 55 -3.27 4.87 -1.21
C GLN A 55 -2.81 3.51 -1.77
N ILE A 56 -2.55 2.51 -0.91
CA ILE A 56 -2.15 1.15 -1.33
C ILE A 56 -3.22 0.52 -2.23
N ARG A 57 -4.50 0.58 -1.81
CA ARG A 57 -5.63 0.05 -2.60
C ARG A 57 -5.87 0.81 -3.91
N ALA A 58 -5.53 2.09 -3.96
CA ALA A 58 -5.55 2.85 -5.21
C ALA A 58 -4.41 2.37 -6.12
N GLY A 59 -3.22 2.15 -5.56
CA GLY A 59 -2.06 1.57 -6.25
C GLY A 59 -2.38 0.24 -6.94
N GLU A 60 -3.12 -0.68 -6.32
CA GLU A 60 -3.52 -1.94 -6.97
C GLU A 60 -4.35 -1.74 -8.25
N ARG A 61 -5.23 -0.73 -8.26
CA ARG A 61 -6.09 -0.41 -9.42
C ARG A 61 -5.37 0.43 -10.47
N GLU A 62 -4.42 1.24 -10.02
CA GLU A 62 -3.76 2.28 -10.81
C GLU A 62 -2.32 1.92 -11.14
N ALA A 63 -1.83 0.72 -10.85
CA ALA A 63 -0.45 0.29 -11.09
C ALA A 63 -0.03 0.27 -12.58
N GLY A 64 -0.89 0.74 -13.48
CA GLY A 64 -0.53 1.30 -14.78
C GLY A 64 -0.08 2.77 -14.76
N TRP A 65 0.24 3.39 -13.61
CA TRP A 65 0.67 4.79 -13.58
C TRP A 65 2.12 4.92 -14.04
N LYS A 66 2.22 5.23 -15.35
CA LYS A 66 3.35 5.66 -16.20
C LYS A 66 4.61 4.81 -16.20
#